data_AF-A0A929B2N7-F1
#
_entry.id   AF-A0A929B2N7-F1
#
_cell.length_a   1.000
_cell.length_b   1.000
_cell.length_c   1.000
_cell.angle_alpha   90.00
_cell.angle_beta   90.00
_cell.angle_gamma   90.00
#
_symmetry.space_group_name_H-M   'P 1'
#
loop_
_entity.id
_entity.type
_entity.pdbx_description
1 polymer ?
#
loop_
_entity_poly.entity_id
_entity_poly.type
_entity_poly.pdbx_seq_one_letter_code
_entity_poly.pdbx_strand_id
1 'polypeptide(L)'
;MQMAILALIDLAMVQGALTFFAPQPVLILGGVILVTLLALVLAGTAVGQVVSLFGIGLWSVLLFGAYLFSLYLLQRYERQDYWRAVSLPHELIAGTTEQKQQEHLHRLSIKRIFLYFAANSFAVLVAGWILAQVADAIGMQTELGGSFIGAALLALATSLPEAITTISAVRLGAFDLAVSNIFGSNSLTVALFFIADIFYRQRTIFAAMDRPSMFMGALAIVLTCIYLWGLLERDNQTVYRMGVDSVVVVGIYLGGLMILYLLSNGLSL
;
A
#
# COMPACT_ATOMS: atom_id res chain seq x y z
N MET A 1 -6.80 2.55 -2.56
CA MET A 1 -6.02 2.96 -3.74
C MET A 1 -4.94 1.93 -4.10
N GLN A 2 -3.99 1.62 -3.20
CA GLN A 2 -2.84 0.74 -3.52
C GLN A 2 -3.21 -0.73 -3.83
N MET A 3 -4.18 -1.32 -3.12
CA MET A 3 -4.69 -2.66 -3.45
C MET A 3 -5.32 -2.76 -4.85
N ALA A 4 -5.86 -1.66 -5.38
CA ALA A 4 -6.43 -1.61 -6.73
C ALA A 4 -5.33 -1.59 -7.82
N ILE A 5 -4.14 -1.08 -7.50
CA ILE A 5 -2.98 -1.11 -8.41
C ILE A 5 -2.54 -2.56 -8.61
N LEU A 6 -2.51 -3.36 -7.54
CA LEU A 6 -2.19 -4.78 -7.62
C LEU A 6 -3.12 -5.51 -8.58
N ALA A 7 -4.42 -5.23 -8.46
CA ALA A 7 -5.43 -5.81 -9.32
C ALA A 7 -5.28 -5.33 -10.78
N LEU A 8 -4.97 -4.05 -11.02
CA LEU A 8 -4.69 -3.56 -12.37
C LEU A 8 -3.43 -4.19 -12.99
N ILE A 9 -2.41 -4.45 -12.18
CA ILE A 9 -1.18 -5.13 -12.64
C ILE A 9 -1.47 -6.59 -12.97
N ASP A 10 -2.27 -7.26 -12.14
CA ASP A 10 -2.75 -8.63 -12.38
C ASP A 10 -3.49 -8.72 -13.73
N LEU A 11 -4.35 -7.74 -14.02
CA LEU A 11 -5.08 -7.63 -15.28
C LEU A 11 -4.18 -7.38 -16.51
N ALA A 12 -3.14 -6.55 -16.35
CA ALA A 12 -2.38 -6.01 -17.48
C ALA A 12 -1.10 -6.78 -17.83
N MET A 13 -0.47 -7.45 -16.86
CA MET A 13 0.92 -7.92 -17.02
C MET A 13 1.17 -9.37 -16.66
N VAL A 14 0.27 -10.06 -15.95
CA VAL A 14 0.53 -11.44 -15.50
C VAL A 14 -0.40 -12.41 -16.22
N GLN A 15 0.15 -13.52 -16.73
CA GLN A 15 -0.66 -14.65 -17.23
C GLN A 15 -0.97 -15.59 -16.06
N GLY A 16 -1.79 -15.14 -15.10
CA GLY A 16 -2.12 -15.86 -13.86
C GLY A 16 -2.25 -14.94 -12.66
N ALA A 17 -2.84 -15.40 -11.56
CA ALA A 17 -3.02 -14.60 -10.36
C ALA A 17 -1.68 -14.29 -9.67
N LEU A 18 -1.40 -13.02 -9.37
CA LEU A 18 -0.20 -12.60 -8.61
C LEU A 18 -0.08 -13.29 -7.24
N THR A 19 -1.22 -13.62 -6.61
CA THR A 19 -1.30 -14.39 -5.35
C THR A 19 -0.78 -15.82 -5.47
N PHE A 20 -0.85 -16.42 -6.66
CA PHE A 20 -0.30 -17.74 -6.93
C PHE A 20 1.24 -17.74 -6.94
N PHE A 21 1.84 -16.60 -7.28
CA PHE A 21 3.26 -16.43 -7.57
C PHE A 21 4.09 -15.86 -6.41
N ALA A 22 3.45 -15.53 -5.29
CA ALA A 22 4.11 -14.94 -4.11
C ALA A 22 3.85 -15.80 -2.86
N PRO A 23 4.48 -16.97 -2.68
CA PRO A 23 4.07 -17.97 -1.70
C PRO A 23 4.85 -17.91 -0.39
N GLN A 24 5.36 -16.72 -0.05
CA GLN A 24 6.11 -16.55 1.18
C GLN A 24 5.18 -16.31 2.38
N PRO A 25 5.33 -17.05 3.50
CA PRO A 25 4.55 -16.82 4.72
C PRO A 25 4.66 -15.39 5.27
N VAL A 26 5.77 -14.71 4.95
CA VAL A 26 6.04 -13.31 5.31
C VAL A 26 4.99 -12.37 4.72
N LEU A 27 4.42 -12.68 3.55
CA LEU A 27 3.39 -11.86 2.91
C LEU A 27 2.04 -11.97 3.64
N ILE A 28 1.70 -13.17 4.11
CA ILE A 28 0.52 -13.39 4.98
C ILE A 28 0.69 -12.59 6.27
N LEU A 29 1.87 -12.68 6.89
CA LEU A 29 2.19 -11.91 8.09
C LEU A 29 2.10 -10.39 7.83
N GLY A 30 2.61 -9.92 6.68
CA GLY A 30 2.50 -8.53 6.26
C GLY A 30 1.06 -8.02 6.13
N GLY A 31 0.17 -8.82 5.51
CA GLY A 31 -1.24 -8.47 5.42
C GLY A 31 -1.96 -8.51 6.79
N VAL A 32 -1.65 -9.48 7.65
CA VAL A 32 -2.20 -9.53 9.02
C VAL A 32 -1.77 -8.33 9.85
N ILE A 33 -0.50 -7.92 9.73
CA ILE A 33 0.03 -6.69 10.33
C ILE A 33 -0.76 -5.48 9.84
N LEU A 34 -0.96 -5.36 8.53
CA LEU A 34 -1.70 -4.23 7.96
C LEU A 34 -3.15 -4.18 8.48
N VAL A 35 -3.86 -5.32 8.50
CA VAL A 35 -5.20 -5.42 9.08
C VAL A 35 -5.20 -4.99 10.55
N THR A 36 -4.20 -5.43 11.31
CA THR A 36 -4.07 -5.09 12.74
C THR A 36 -3.86 -3.59 12.94
N LEU A 37 -2.99 -2.96 12.13
CA LEU A 37 -2.74 -1.52 12.20
C LEU A 37 -3.98 -0.72 11.80
N LEU A 38 -4.68 -1.11 10.73
CA LEU A 38 -5.93 -0.46 10.31
C LEU A 38 -7.05 -0.63 11.36
N ALA A 39 -7.17 -1.81 11.96
CA ALA A 39 -8.12 -2.06 13.04
C ALA A 39 -7.82 -1.19 14.27
N LEU A 40 -6.53 -1.04 14.62
CA LEU A 40 -6.11 -0.13 15.69
C LEU A 40 -6.46 1.33 15.37
N VAL A 41 -6.36 1.73 14.10
CA VAL A 41 -6.79 3.06 13.67
C VAL A 41 -8.28 3.27 13.91
N LEU A 42 -9.11 2.33 13.45
CA LEU A 42 -10.57 2.41 13.62
C LEU A 42 -11.00 2.34 15.10
N ALA A 43 -10.32 1.51 15.91
CA ALA A 43 -10.55 1.45 17.34
C ALA A 43 -10.21 2.79 18.01
N GLY A 44 -9.09 3.40 17.63
CA GLY A 44 -8.68 4.71 18.13
C GLY A 44 -9.66 5.82 17.79
N THR A 45 -10.25 5.79 16.59
CA THR A 45 -11.30 6.76 16.23
C THR A 45 -12.64 6.49 16.91
N ALA A 46 -13.01 5.22 17.11
CA ALA A 46 -14.28 4.85 17.73
C ALA A 46 -14.33 5.20 19.23
N VAL A 47 -13.22 4.98 19.95
CA VAL A 47 -13.09 5.34 21.37
C VAL A 47 -12.96 6.86 21.54
N GLY A 48 -12.48 7.55 20.51
CA GLY A 48 -12.08 8.95 20.61
C GLY A 48 -10.78 9.12 21.40
N GLN A 49 -10.35 10.37 21.51
CA GLN A 49 -9.12 10.70 22.21
C GLN A 49 -9.32 10.68 23.73
N VAL A 50 -8.66 9.74 24.40
CA VAL A 50 -8.72 9.61 25.86
C VAL A 50 -7.64 10.46 26.55
N VAL A 51 -6.43 10.52 25.98
CA VAL A 51 -5.26 11.23 26.56
C VAL A 51 -4.40 11.82 25.44
N SER A 52 -4.01 13.09 25.55
CA SER A 52 -2.88 13.69 24.81
C SER A 52 -1.67 13.84 25.72
N LEU A 53 -0.51 13.37 25.26
CA LEU A 53 0.79 13.66 25.85
C LEU A 53 1.52 14.65 24.95
N PHE A 54 1.86 15.83 25.46
CA PHE A 54 2.59 16.86 24.70
C PHE A 54 1.96 17.26 23.35
N GLY A 55 0.63 17.19 23.24
CA GLY A 55 -0.10 17.49 22.00
C GLY A 55 -0.19 16.32 21.01
N ILE A 56 0.43 15.17 21.32
CA ILE A 56 0.35 13.93 20.53
C ILE A 56 -0.68 13.01 21.17
N GLY A 57 -1.58 12.44 20.37
CA GLY A 57 -2.58 11.48 20.81
C GLY A 57 -1.98 10.13 21.19
N LEU A 58 -2.45 9.53 22.29
CA LEU A 58 -1.99 8.20 22.73
C LEU A 58 -2.10 7.13 21.63
N TRP A 59 -3.17 7.18 20.84
CA TRP A 59 -3.42 6.24 19.73
C TRP A 59 -2.35 6.32 18.64
N SER A 60 -1.84 7.52 18.33
CA SER A 60 -0.82 7.70 17.29
C SER A 60 0.54 7.13 17.76
N VAL A 61 0.87 7.32 19.05
CA VAL A 61 2.05 6.71 19.68
C VAL A 61 1.96 5.18 19.69
N LEU A 62 0.81 4.63 20.11
CA LEU A 62 0.58 3.18 20.13
C LEU A 62 0.64 2.59 18.73
N LEU A 63 0.09 3.27 17.73
CA LEU A 63 0.13 2.85 16.33
C LEU A 63 1.57 2.82 15.80
N PHE A 64 2.37 3.84 16.08
CA PHE A 64 3.78 3.86 15.68
C PHE A 64 4.59 2.76 16.40
N GLY A 65 4.34 2.54 17.69
CA GLY A 65 4.94 1.44 18.44
C GLY A 65 4.56 0.06 17.88
N ALA A 66 3.29 -0.14 17.54
CA ALA A 66 2.80 -1.36 16.89
C ALA A 66 3.44 -1.56 15.52
N TYR A 67 3.63 -0.49 14.74
CA TYR A 67 4.34 -0.54 13.47
C TYR A 67 5.82 -0.96 13.66
N LEU A 68 6.55 -0.35 14.58
CA LEU A 68 7.95 -0.76 14.87
C LEU A 68 8.04 -2.21 15.34
N PHE A 69 7.10 -2.64 16.19
CA PHE A 69 7.01 -4.03 16.63
C PHE A 69 6.73 -4.98 15.46
N SER A 70 5.89 -4.56 14.51
CA SER A 70 5.60 -5.33 13.30
C SER A 70 6.82 -5.50 12.40
N LEU A 71 7.66 -4.46 12.26
CA LEU A 71 8.94 -4.55 11.53
C LEU A 71 9.89 -5.53 12.21
N TYR A 72 9.95 -5.51 13.55
CA TYR A 72 10.72 -6.48 14.32
C TYR A 72 10.23 -7.92 14.08
N LEU A 73 8.90 -8.14 14.08
CA LEU A 73 8.32 -9.44 13.79
C LEU A 73 8.63 -9.91 12.37
N LEU A 74 8.46 -9.06 11.35
CA LEU A 74 8.77 -9.37 9.96
C LEU A 74 10.24 -9.75 9.80
N GLN A 75 11.15 -8.94 10.32
CA GLN A 75 12.59 -9.22 10.26
C GLN A 75 12.94 -10.54 10.97
N ARG A 76 12.31 -10.81 12.12
CA ARG A 76 12.51 -12.06 12.85
C ARG A 76 11.98 -13.27 12.09
N TYR A 77 10.87 -13.11 11.37
CA TYR A 77 10.24 -14.18 10.60
C TYR A 77 11.01 -14.47 9.30
N GLU A 78 11.50 -13.44 8.63
CA GLU A 78 12.30 -13.53 7.40
C GLU A 78 13.67 -14.20 7.63
N ARG A 79 14.26 -13.98 8.81
CA ARG A 79 15.52 -14.63 9.20
C ARG A 79 15.40 -16.12 9.52
N GLN A 80 14.19 -16.62 9.69
CA GLN A 80 13.96 -18.04 9.95
C GLN A 80 13.43 -18.68 8.68
N ASP A 81 14.09 -19.73 8.21
CA ASP A 81 13.69 -20.50 7.02
C ASP A 81 12.41 -21.32 7.32
N TYR A 82 11.28 -20.63 7.47
CA TYR A 82 9.98 -21.27 7.51
C TYR A 82 9.47 -21.52 6.09
N TRP A 83 8.99 -22.75 5.86
CA TRP A 83 8.20 -23.23 4.71
C TRP A 83 8.38 -22.46 3.39
N ARG A 84 9.35 -22.86 2.56
CA ARG A 84 9.42 -22.48 1.14
C ARG A 84 8.58 -23.44 0.32
N ALA A 85 7.66 -22.93 -0.49
CA ALA A 85 6.91 -23.75 -1.44
C ALA A 85 7.87 -24.38 -2.46
N VAL A 86 7.87 -25.72 -2.56
CA VAL A 86 8.90 -26.53 -3.24
C VAL A 86 8.80 -26.52 -4.78
N SER A 87 7.85 -25.82 -5.38
CA SER A 87 7.69 -25.87 -6.84
C SER A 87 6.97 -24.64 -7.40
N LEU A 88 7.71 -23.71 -8.00
CA LEU A 88 7.17 -22.71 -8.92
C LEU A 88 7.92 -22.78 -10.26
N PRO A 89 7.24 -22.57 -11.41
CA PRO A 89 7.88 -22.45 -12.73
C PRO A 89 8.81 -21.22 -12.89
N HIS A 90 9.11 -20.49 -11.82
CA HIS A 90 9.69 -19.15 -11.80
C HIS A 90 11.19 -19.07 -12.09
N GLU A 91 11.91 -20.20 -12.06
CA GLU A 91 13.35 -20.20 -12.33
C GLU A 91 13.70 -19.79 -13.77
N LEU A 92 12.75 -19.83 -14.72
CA LEU A 92 13.05 -19.63 -16.15
C LEU A 92 13.05 -18.16 -16.62
N ILE A 93 12.41 -17.21 -15.91
CA ILE A 93 12.33 -15.80 -16.35
C ILE A 93 12.91 -14.82 -15.32
N ALA A 94 12.66 -15.02 -14.01
CA ALA A 94 13.07 -14.08 -12.96
C ALA A 94 14.60 -14.08 -12.70
N GLY A 95 15.23 -15.26 -12.75
CA GLY A 95 16.65 -15.40 -12.38
C GLY A 95 17.61 -14.59 -13.26
N THR A 96 17.38 -14.51 -14.56
CA THR A 96 18.42 -14.00 -15.49
C THR A 96 18.59 -12.47 -15.51
N THR A 97 17.55 -11.69 -15.23
CA THR A 97 17.62 -10.23 -15.28
C THR A 97 17.95 -9.62 -13.92
N GLU A 98 17.32 -10.13 -12.86
CA GLU A 98 17.55 -9.65 -11.49
C GLU A 98 18.96 -10.03 -10.99
N GLN A 99 19.44 -11.25 -11.28
CA GLN A 99 20.81 -11.65 -10.94
C GLN A 99 21.86 -10.78 -11.64
N LYS A 100 21.67 -10.46 -12.93
CA LYS A 100 22.62 -9.59 -13.66
C LYS A 100 22.69 -8.18 -13.08
N GLN A 101 21.55 -7.61 -12.69
CA GLN A 101 21.51 -6.27 -12.10
C GLN A 101 22.12 -6.27 -10.70
N GLN A 102 21.79 -7.27 -9.86
CA GLN A 102 22.35 -7.43 -8.53
C GLN A 102 23.87 -7.65 -8.58
N GLU A 103 24.37 -8.49 -9.49
CA GLU A 103 25.81 -8.68 -9.69
C GLU A 103 26.54 -7.38 -10.07
N HIS A 104 25.92 -6.54 -10.91
CA HIS A 104 26.51 -5.24 -11.27
C HIS A 104 26.58 -4.30 -10.07
N LEU A 105 25.50 -4.21 -9.28
CA LEU A 105 25.44 -3.36 -8.09
C LEU A 105 26.38 -3.85 -6.98
N HIS A 106 26.54 -5.17 -6.81
CA HIS A 106 27.43 -5.76 -5.80
C HIS A 106 28.92 -5.46 -6.08
N ARG A 107 29.27 -5.20 -7.34
CA ARG A 107 30.63 -4.77 -7.75
C ARG A 107 30.93 -3.31 -7.44
N LEU A 108 29.91 -2.51 -7.12
CA LEU A 108 30.09 -1.09 -6.79
C LEU A 108 30.50 -0.91 -5.34
N SER A 109 31.33 0.10 -5.08
CA SER A 109 31.64 0.54 -3.72
C SER A 109 30.37 1.02 -3.00
N ILE A 110 30.23 0.69 -1.71
CA ILE A 110 29.08 1.10 -0.89
C ILE A 110 28.82 2.61 -0.90
N LYS A 111 29.89 3.42 -1.02
CA LYS A 111 29.78 4.88 -1.15
C LYS A 111 29.05 5.30 -2.43
N ARG A 112 29.31 4.60 -3.55
CA ARG A 112 28.62 4.85 -4.82
C ARG A 112 27.17 4.40 -4.76
N ILE A 113 26.89 3.27 -4.11
CA ILE A 113 25.51 2.81 -3.89
C ILE A 113 24.73 3.84 -3.08
N PHE A 114 25.30 4.34 -1.98
CA PHE A 114 24.67 5.38 -1.17
C PHE A 114 24.47 6.69 -1.94
N LEU A 115 25.44 7.08 -2.79
CA LEU A 115 25.33 8.26 -3.64
C LEU A 115 24.19 8.11 -4.67
N TYR A 116 24.12 6.97 -5.36
CA TYR A 116 23.04 6.69 -6.31
C TYR A 116 21.68 6.65 -5.60
N PHE A 117 21.60 6.02 -4.43
CA PHE A 117 20.38 5.99 -3.63
C PHE A 117 19.94 7.41 -3.23
N ALA A 118 20.84 8.24 -2.71
CA ALA A 118 20.55 9.61 -2.32
C ALA A 118 20.11 10.48 -3.51
N ALA A 119 20.80 10.37 -4.65
CA ALA A 119 20.47 11.12 -5.86
C ALA A 119 19.09 10.73 -6.42
N ASN A 120 18.78 9.43 -6.51
CA ASN A 120 17.48 8.96 -6.98
C ASN A 120 16.36 9.32 -6.00
N SER A 121 16.59 9.17 -4.69
CA SER A 121 15.60 9.56 -3.66
C SER A 121 15.28 11.05 -3.74
N PHE A 122 16.30 11.90 -3.93
CA PHE A 122 16.10 13.33 -4.10
C PHE A 122 15.34 13.66 -5.39
N ALA A 123 15.66 13.00 -6.50
CA ALA A 123 14.93 13.17 -7.76
C ALA A 123 13.44 12.79 -7.63
N VAL A 124 13.14 11.68 -6.97
CA VAL A 124 11.75 11.24 -6.70
C VAL A 124 11.03 12.25 -5.81
N LEU A 125 11.68 12.78 -4.78
CA LEU A 125 11.10 13.80 -3.89
C LEU A 125 10.74 15.08 -4.65
N VAL A 126 11.66 15.59 -5.48
CA VAL A 126 11.42 16.80 -6.29
C VAL A 126 10.32 16.56 -7.31
N ALA A 127 10.34 15.41 -8.00
CA ALA A 127 9.31 15.06 -8.98
C ALA A 127 7.92 14.96 -8.34
N GLY A 128 7.82 14.31 -7.17
CA GLY A 128 6.57 14.21 -6.41
C GLY A 128 6.04 15.57 -5.97
N TRP A 129 6.92 16.47 -5.51
CA TRP A 129 6.54 17.83 -5.14
C TRP A 129 6.03 18.66 -6.32
N ILE A 130 6.70 18.58 -7.48
CA ILE A 130 6.25 19.24 -8.72
C ILE A 130 4.89 18.68 -9.16
N LEU A 131 4.73 17.35 -9.14
CA LEU A 131 3.51 16.69 -9.55
C LEU A 131 2.30 17.11 -8.70
N ALA A 132 2.48 17.24 -7.37
CA ALA A 132 1.44 17.73 -6.47
C ALA A 132 1.00 19.16 -6.80
N GLN A 133 1.95 20.07 -7.07
CA GLN A 133 1.62 21.45 -7.45
C GLN A 133 0.89 21.53 -8.80
N VAL A 134 1.28 20.70 -9.77
CA VAL A 134 0.60 20.64 -11.07
C VAL A 134 -0.81 20.09 -10.91
N ALA A 135 -1.01 19.07 -10.07
CA ALA A 135 -2.33 18.54 -9.73
C ALA A 135 -3.26 19.62 -9.15
N ASP A 136 -2.77 20.41 -8.19
CA ASP A 136 -3.51 21.52 -7.60
C ASP A 136 -3.85 22.60 -8.63
N ALA A 137 -2.89 22.96 -9.49
CA ALA A 137 -3.10 23.94 -10.55
C ALA A 137 -4.15 23.51 -11.57
N ILE A 138 -4.15 22.22 -11.96
CA ILE A 138 -5.19 21.64 -12.82
C ILE A 138 -6.55 21.70 -12.13
N GLY A 139 -6.62 21.34 -10.85
CA GLY A 139 -7.85 21.41 -10.06
C GLY A 139 -8.46 22.82 -10.00
N MET A 140 -7.63 23.85 -9.87
CA MET A 140 -8.08 25.25 -9.85
C MET A 140 -8.56 25.74 -11.22
N GLN A 141 -7.93 25.32 -12.32
CA GLN A 141 -8.21 25.85 -13.66
C GLN A 141 -9.36 25.14 -14.39
N THR A 142 -9.70 23.91 -13.99
CA THR A 142 -10.63 23.10 -14.78
C THR A 142 -12.11 23.43 -14.59
N GLU A 143 -12.50 24.35 -13.69
CA GLU A 143 -13.90 24.71 -13.31
C GLU A 143 -14.84 23.54 -12.93
N LEU A 144 -14.41 22.30 -13.15
CA LEU A 144 -15.05 21.05 -12.83
C LEU A 144 -14.82 20.73 -11.35
N GLY A 145 -15.54 21.44 -10.47
CA GLY A 145 -15.64 21.14 -9.04
C GLY A 145 -14.27 20.94 -8.36
N GLY A 146 -13.55 22.05 -8.11
CA GLY A 146 -12.13 22.08 -7.74
C GLY A 146 -11.65 21.20 -6.57
N SER A 147 -12.56 20.63 -5.78
CA SER A 147 -12.21 19.65 -4.75
C SER A 147 -12.08 18.20 -5.27
N PHE A 148 -12.87 17.79 -6.28
CA PHE A 148 -12.90 16.40 -6.73
C PHE A 148 -11.72 16.06 -7.65
N ILE A 149 -11.48 16.86 -8.69
CA ILE A 149 -10.35 16.64 -9.61
C ILE A 149 -9.02 16.83 -8.87
N GLY A 150 -8.91 17.85 -8.01
CA GLY A 150 -7.75 18.06 -7.17
C GLY A 150 -7.46 16.85 -6.27
N ALA A 151 -8.47 16.33 -5.57
CA ALA A 151 -8.32 15.13 -4.75
C ALA A 151 -7.95 13.88 -5.56
N ALA A 152 -8.53 13.70 -6.76
CA ALA A 152 -8.22 12.57 -7.63
C ALA A 152 -6.78 12.64 -8.18
N LEU A 153 -6.34 13.81 -8.64
CA LEU A 153 -4.98 14.02 -9.13
C LEU A 153 -3.95 13.89 -7.99
N LEU A 154 -4.26 14.39 -6.79
CA LEU A 154 -3.41 14.20 -5.62
C LEU A 154 -3.31 12.71 -5.21
N ALA A 155 -4.42 11.97 -5.26
CA ALA A 155 -4.43 10.54 -5.03
C ALA A 155 -3.61 9.77 -6.09
N LEU A 156 -3.67 10.19 -7.35
CA LEU A 156 -2.82 9.64 -8.42
C LEU A 156 -1.35 9.98 -8.19
N ALA A 157 -1.03 11.23 -7.87
CA ALA A 157 0.35 11.70 -7.67
C ALA A 157 1.07 10.93 -6.55
N THR A 158 0.35 10.62 -5.48
CA THR A 158 0.88 9.86 -4.33
C THR A 158 0.98 8.35 -4.61
N SER A 159 0.12 7.79 -5.46
CA SER A 159 0.09 6.36 -5.76
C SER A 159 0.97 5.96 -6.96
N LEU A 160 1.36 6.92 -7.80
CA LEU A 160 2.13 6.66 -9.02
C LEU A 160 3.54 6.11 -8.76
N PRO A 161 4.35 6.63 -7.80
CA PRO A 161 5.66 6.07 -7.51
C PRO A 161 5.60 4.60 -7.08
N GLU A 162 4.56 4.25 -6.33
CA GLU A 162 4.33 2.89 -5.85
C GLU A 162 3.86 1.97 -6.98
N ALA A 163 3.01 2.47 -7.88
CA ALA A 163 2.65 1.74 -9.09
C ALA A 163 3.89 1.42 -9.94
N ILE A 164 4.78 2.39 -10.13
CA ILE A 164 6.00 2.21 -10.94
C ILE A 164 6.94 1.19 -10.30
N THR A 165 7.15 1.25 -8.97
CA THR A 165 8.01 0.29 -8.26
C THR A 165 7.43 -1.12 -8.30
N THR A 166 6.11 -1.26 -8.10
CA THR A 166 5.42 -2.55 -8.18
C THR A 166 5.44 -3.14 -9.60
N ILE A 167 5.18 -2.33 -10.63
CA ILE A 167 5.29 -2.74 -12.03
C ILE A 167 6.72 -3.18 -12.37
N SER A 168 7.71 -2.45 -11.88
CA SER A 168 9.13 -2.78 -12.10
C SER A 168 9.49 -4.13 -11.47
N ALA A 169 9.02 -4.39 -10.25
CA ALA A 169 9.22 -5.67 -9.57
C ALA A 169 8.58 -6.83 -10.33
N VAL A 170 7.33 -6.67 -10.80
CA VAL A 170 6.64 -7.68 -11.62
C VAL A 170 7.36 -7.93 -12.95
N ARG A 171 7.85 -6.87 -13.61
CA ARG A 171 8.65 -7.01 -14.85
C ARG A 171 9.97 -7.75 -14.65
N LEU A 172 10.53 -7.69 -13.44
CA LEU A 172 11.72 -8.44 -13.05
C LEU A 172 11.40 -9.87 -12.58
N GLY A 173 10.12 -10.24 -12.49
CA GLY A 173 9.69 -11.53 -11.93
C GLY A 173 9.77 -11.61 -10.40
N ALA A 174 10.02 -10.48 -9.73
CA ALA A 174 10.11 -10.37 -8.28
C ALA A 174 8.72 -10.13 -7.66
N PHE A 175 7.82 -11.10 -7.81
CA PHE A 175 6.44 -11.01 -7.34
C PHE A 175 6.34 -10.86 -5.82
N ASP A 176 7.19 -11.56 -5.07
CA ASP A 176 7.28 -11.40 -3.60
C ASP A 176 7.59 -9.95 -3.21
N LEU A 177 8.53 -9.31 -3.93
CA LEU A 177 8.90 -7.92 -3.71
C LEU A 177 7.73 -6.98 -4.05
N ALA A 178 7.02 -7.24 -5.15
CA ALA A 178 5.85 -6.46 -5.56
C ALA A 178 4.74 -6.48 -4.48
N VAL A 179 4.42 -7.66 -3.94
CA VAL A 179 3.39 -7.82 -2.91
C VAL A 179 3.84 -7.24 -1.57
N SER A 180 5.09 -7.49 -1.17
CA SER A 180 5.65 -6.91 0.06
C SER A 180 5.69 -5.38 0.03
N ASN A 181 5.93 -4.78 -1.14
CA ASN A 181 5.96 -3.34 -1.33
C ASN A 181 4.61 -2.71 -0.99
N ILE A 182 3.52 -3.37 -1.37
CA ILE A 182 2.15 -2.88 -1.12
C ILE A 182 1.81 -2.96 0.37
N PHE A 183 2.07 -4.09 1.02
CA PHE A 183 1.80 -4.20 2.45
C PHE A 183 2.69 -3.28 3.29
N GLY A 184 3.98 -3.19 2.93
CA GLY A 184 4.95 -2.34 3.59
C GLY A 184 4.61 -0.85 3.45
N SER A 185 4.27 -0.41 2.23
CA SER A 185 3.89 0.97 1.94
C SER A 185 2.60 1.36 2.66
N ASN A 186 1.56 0.52 2.60
CA ASN A 186 0.33 0.77 3.36
C ASN A 186 0.58 0.84 4.88
N SER A 187 1.39 -0.07 5.42
CA SER A 187 1.71 -0.09 6.85
C SER A 187 2.49 1.16 7.27
N LEU A 188 3.42 1.62 6.44
CA LEU A 188 4.13 2.87 6.65
C LEU A 188 3.19 4.07 6.57
N THR A 189 2.29 4.14 5.59
CA THR A 189 1.29 5.22 5.46
C THR A 189 0.45 5.34 6.72
N VAL A 190 0.03 4.23 7.31
CA VAL A 190 -0.69 4.23 8.58
C VAL A 190 0.20 4.72 9.72
N ALA A 191 1.47 4.27 9.78
CA ALA A 191 2.42 4.74 10.78
C ALA A 191 2.73 6.24 10.70
N LEU A 192 2.63 6.85 9.50
CA LEU A 192 2.81 8.29 9.30
C LEU A 192 1.76 9.14 10.04
N PHE A 193 0.66 8.54 10.52
CA PHE A 193 -0.31 9.26 11.36
C PHE A 193 0.36 9.82 12.61
N PHE A 194 1.37 9.14 13.16
CA PHE A 194 2.15 9.67 14.28
C PHE A 194 2.89 10.96 13.92
N ILE A 195 3.58 10.97 12.77
CA ILE A 195 4.29 12.16 12.30
C ILE A 195 3.29 13.28 12.02
N ALA A 196 2.19 12.97 11.35
CA ALA A 196 1.17 13.96 11.04
C ALA A 196 0.53 14.56 12.32
N ASP A 197 0.36 13.77 13.39
CA ASP A 197 -0.18 14.21 14.68
C ASP A 197 0.79 15.17 15.41
N ILE A 198 2.10 15.01 15.21
CA ILE A 198 3.12 15.96 15.72
C ILE A 198 2.98 17.34 15.06
N PHE A 199 2.70 17.37 13.76
CA PHE A 199 2.56 18.63 13.01
C PHE A 199 1.17 19.24 13.12
N TYR A 200 0.14 18.43 13.34
CA TYR A 200 -1.24 18.89 13.46
C TYR A 200 -1.54 19.38 14.89
N ARG A 201 -1.21 20.64 15.18
CA ARG A 201 -1.29 21.23 16.53
C ARG A 201 -2.69 21.61 17.01
N GLN A 202 -3.71 21.58 16.16
CA GLN A 202 -5.05 22.09 16.49
C GLN A 202 -5.94 21.05 17.17
N ARG A 203 -5.85 19.78 16.75
CA ARG A 203 -6.54 18.61 17.31
C ARG A 203 -5.68 17.37 17.01
N THR A 204 -6.00 16.21 17.57
CA THR A 204 -5.38 14.97 17.08
C THR A 204 -6.01 14.53 15.77
N ILE A 205 -5.24 13.80 14.95
CA ILE A 205 -5.72 13.28 13.66
C ILE A 205 -6.92 12.35 13.84
N PHE A 206 -6.89 11.53 14.89
CA PHE A 206 -7.97 10.62 15.22
C PHE A 206 -9.27 11.35 15.54
N ALA A 207 -9.20 12.54 16.16
CA ALA A 207 -10.36 13.36 16.44
C ALA A 207 -10.84 14.18 15.22
N ALA A 208 -9.98 14.35 14.21
CA ALA A 208 -10.31 15.04 12.96
C ALA A 208 -10.82 14.09 11.87
N MET A 209 -10.82 12.78 12.11
CA MET A 209 -11.22 11.78 11.13
C MET A 209 -12.74 11.80 10.90
N ASP A 210 -13.16 11.93 9.64
CA ASP A 210 -14.56 11.98 9.24
C ASP A 210 -15.12 10.57 8.93
N ARG A 211 -16.45 10.47 8.83
CA ARG A 211 -17.15 9.19 8.53
C ARG A 211 -16.70 8.56 7.20
N PRO A 212 -16.54 9.32 6.10
CA PRO A 212 -15.99 8.78 4.85
C PRO A 212 -14.60 8.14 5.02
N SER A 213 -13.67 8.79 5.74
CA SER A 213 -12.34 8.21 5.98
C SER A 213 -12.39 6.94 6.82
N MET A 214 -13.26 6.88 7.84
CA MET A 214 -13.48 5.64 8.61
C MET A 214 -14.02 4.51 7.74
N PHE A 215 -14.94 4.81 6.82
CA PHE A 215 -15.44 3.83 5.85
C PHE A 215 -14.34 3.35 4.91
N MET A 216 -13.49 4.24 4.39
CA MET A 216 -12.35 3.84 3.57
C MET A 216 -11.36 2.95 4.32
N GLY A 217 -11.11 3.22 5.62
CA GLY A 217 -10.29 2.37 6.48
C GLY A 217 -10.89 0.98 6.67
N ALA A 218 -12.20 0.89 6.91
CA ALA A 218 -12.91 -0.39 7.03
C ALA A 218 -12.91 -1.16 5.70
N LEU A 219 -13.13 -0.47 4.57
CA LEU A 219 -13.05 -1.06 3.24
C LEU A 219 -11.63 -1.59 2.98
N ALA A 220 -10.58 -0.87 3.39
CA ALA A 220 -9.19 -1.33 3.26
C ALA A 220 -8.94 -2.63 4.04
N ILE A 221 -9.51 -2.79 5.24
CA ILE A 221 -9.44 -4.05 6.00
C ILE A 221 -10.09 -5.19 5.21
N VAL A 222 -11.32 -4.99 4.71
CA VAL A 222 -12.05 -5.99 3.93
C VAL A 222 -11.25 -6.42 2.69
N LEU A 223 -10.75 -5.46 1.92
CA LEU A 223 -9.94 -5.74 0.73
C LEU A 223 -8.65 -6.49 1.08
N THR A 224 -8.00 -6.14 2.20
CA THR A 224 -6.80 -6.83 2.67
C THR A 224 -7.11 -8.27 3.09
N CYS A 225 -8.22 -8.51 3.77
CA CYS A 225 -8.66 -9.86 4.15
C CYS A 225 -8.96 -10.74 2.94
N ILE A 226 -9.60 -10.19 1.89
CA ILE A 226 -9.87 -10.93 0.65
C ILE A 226 -8.56 -11.27 -0.06
N TYR A 227 -7.62 -10.34 -0.09
CA TYR A 227 -6.31 -10.61 -0.66
C TYR A 227 -5.53 -11.68 0.14
N LEU A 228 -5.60 -11.64 1.47
CA LEU A 228 -5.05 -12.69 2.33
C LEU A 228 -5.71 -14.05 2.11
N TRP A 229 -7.03 -14.07 1.91
CA TRP A 229 -7.77 -15.27 1.54
C TRP A 229 -7.25 -15.85 0.23
N GLY A 230 -7.12 -15.03 -0.82
CA GLY A 230 -6.56 -15.46 -2.11
C GLY A 230 -5.15 -16.01 -2.00
N LEU A 231 -4.31 -15.37 -1.18
CA LEU A 231 -2.96 -15.83 -0.88
C LEU A 231 -2.94 -17.19 -0.15
N LEU A 232 -3.99 -17.50 0.61
CA LEU A 232 -4.13 -18.74 1.39
C LEU A 232 -4.78 -19.88 0.59
N GLU A 233 -5.81 -19.58 -0.20
CA GLU A 233 -6.53 -20.55 -1.03
C GLU A 233 -5.63 -21.08 -2.16
N ARG A 234 -4.71 -20.26 -2.68
CA ARG A 234 -3.70 -20.64 -3.69
C ARG A 234 -4.29 -21.37 -4.89
N ASP A 235 -5.53 -21.06 -5.26
CA ASP A 235 -6.19 -21.69 -6.40
C ASP A 235 -5.83 -20.96 -7.69
N ASN A 236 -5.58 -21.70 -8.77
CA ASN A 236 -5.12 -21.16 -10.06
C ASN A 236 -6.30 -20.82 -10.99
N GLN A 237 -7.47 -20.53 -10.42
CA GLN A 237 -8.66 -20.19 -11.21
C GLN A 237 -8.55 -18.75 -11.69
N THR A 238 -8.22 -18.60 -12.97
CA THR A 238 -8.18 -17.30 -13.65
C THR A 238 -9.49 -17.03 -14.37
N VAL A 239 -10.09 -15.87 -14.14
CA VAL A 239 -11.23 -15.37 -14.92
C VAL A 239 -10.74 -14.14 -15.69
N TYR A 240 -10.81 -14.17 -17.02
CA TYR A 240 -10.28 -13.11 -17.90
C TYR A 240 -8.80 -12.73 -17.66
N ARG A 241 -7.92 -13.73 -17.47
CA ARG A 241 -6.47 -13.57 -17.16
C ARG A 241 -6.13 -13.03 -15.77
N MET A 242 -7.13 -12.69 -14.96
CA MET A 242 -7.00 -12.13 -13.63
C MET A 242 -7.38 -13.19 -12.59
N GLY A 243 -6.74 -13.20 -11.41
CA GLY A 243 -7.17 -14.07 -10.31
C GLY A 243 -8.59 -13.70 -9.85
N VAL A 244 -9.40 -14.69 -9.48
CA VAL A 244 -10.76 -14.45 -8.95
C VAL A 244 -10.72 -13.46 -7.78
N ASP A 245 -9.69 -13.54 -6.93
CA ASP A 245 -9.46 -12.63 -5.80
C ASP A 245 -9.31 -11.17 -6.24
N SER A 246 -8.51 -10.92 -7.26
CA SER A 246 -8.27 -9.58 -7.80
C SER A 246 -9.53 -8.99 -8.42
N VAL A 247 -10.34 -9.82 -9.11
CA VAL A 247 -11.64 -9.39 -9.67
C VAL A 247 -12.61 -9.00 -8.57
N VAL A 248 -12.69 -9.80 -7.50
CA VAL A 248 -13.53 -9.52 -6.33
C VAL A 248 -13.07 -8.24 -5.63
N VAL A 249 -11.75 -8.03 -5.46
CA VAL A 249 -11.17 -6.81 -4.90
C VAL A 249 -11.55 -5.58 -5.71
N VAL A 250 -11.47 -5.63 -7.04
CA VAL A 250 -11.88 -4.52 -7.92
C VAL A 250 -13.37 -4.26 -7.80
N GLY A 251 -14.20 -5.30 -7.83
CA GLY A 251 -15.66 -5.17 -7.71
C GLY A 251 -16.08 -4.50 -6.40
N ILE A 252 -15.52 -4.96 -5.27
CA ILE A 252 -15.80 -4.40 -3.94
C ILE A 252 -15.24 -2.99 -3.81
N TYR A 253 -14.06 -2.71 -4.37
CA TYR A 253 -13.49 -1.36 -4.35
C TYR A 253 -14.35 -0.37 -5.13
N LEU A 254 -14.78 -0.72 -6.35
CA LEU A 254 -15.67 0.12 -7.17
C LEU A 254 -17.05 0.28 -6.50
N GLY A 255 -17.60 -0.79 -5.92
CA GLY A 255 -18.83 -0.74 -5.14
C GLY A 255 -18.72 0.18 -3.92
N GLY A 256 -17.61 0.09 -3.17
CA GLY A 256 -17.33 0.96 -2.03
C GLY A 256 -17.19 2.43 -2.42
N LEU A 257 -16.50 2.72 -3.54
CA LEU A 257 -16.43 4.07 -4.09
C LEU A 257 -17.81 4.59 -4.52
N MET A 258 -18.63 3.74 -5.14
CA MET A 258 -20.00 4.11 -5.52
C MET A 258 -20.86 4.43 -4.29
N ILE A 259 -20.79 3.62 -3.23
CA ILE A 259 -21.47 3.88 -1.96
C ILE A 259 -21.03 5.23 -1.38
N LEU A 260 -19.73 5.50 -1.38
CA LEU A 260 -19.20 6.77 -0.87
C LEU A 260 -19.66 7.97 -1.71
N TYR A 261 -19.69 7.83 -3.04
CA TYR A 261 -20.23 8.85 -3.94
C TYR A 261 -21.73 9.13 -3.68
N LEU A 262 -22.52 8.08 -3.46
CA LEU A 262 -23.95 8.20 -3.15
C LEU A 262 -24.18 8.87 -1.79
N LEU A 263 -23.41 8.50 -0.78
CA LEU A 263 -23.45 9.12 0.56
C LEU A 263 -22.99 10.59 0.53
N SER A 264 -22.00 10.91 -0.29
CA SER A 264 -21.47 12.26 -0.48
C SER A 264 -22.47 13.20 -1.17
N ASN A 265 -23.24 12.71 -2.13
CA ASN A 265 -24.14 13.52 -2.96
C ASN A 265 -25.60 13.57 -2.47
N GLY A 266 -25.88 13.09 -1.25
CA GLY A 266 -27.18 13.32 -0.61
C GLY A 266 -28.37 12.56 -1.22
N LEU A 267 -28.15 11.40 -1.85
CA LEU A 267 -29.23 10.44 -2.06
C LEU A 267 -29.45 9.71 -0.73
N SER A 268 -30.17 10.35 0.19
CA SER A 268 -30.79 9.67 1.32
C SER A 268 -31.74 8.61 0.76
N LEU A 269 -31.38 7.34 0.95
CA LEU A 269 -32.33 6.22 0.83
C LEU A 269 -33.49 6.40 1.80
#